data_AF-A0A519J3I2-F1
#
_entry.id   AF-A0A519J3I2-F1
#
_cell.length_a   1.000
_cell.length_b   1.000
_cell.length_c   1.000
_cell.angle_alpha   90.00
_cell.angle_beta   90.00
_cell.angle_gamma   90.00
#
_symmetry.space_group_name_H-M   'P 1'
#
loop_
_entity.id
_entity.type
_entity.pdbx_description
1 polymer ?
#
loop_
_entity_poly.entity_id
_entity_poly.type
_entity_poly.pdbx_seq_one_letter_code
_entity_poly.pdbx_strand_id
1 'polypeptide(L)'
;MAERYPITDYAAECERFGLARGERVPNERQDEILDLIAKDAADIFGSPEDAREALETLLIYGVPMRQVMATSGIARILSRLDELRFGWRG
;
A
#
# COMPACT_ATOMS: atom_id res chain seq x y z
N MET A 1 7.48 -18.78 -2.36
CA MET A 1 6.72 -17.51 -2.46
C MET A 1 5.37 -17.77 -1.83
N ALA A 2 4.95 -16.97 -0.84
CA ALA A 2 3.66 -17.15 -0.20
C ALA A 2 2.55 -16.86 -1.22
N GLU A 3 1.53 -17.72 -1.28
CA GLU A 3 0.40 -17.54 -2.16
C GLU A 3 -0.39 -16.30 -1.72
N ARG A 4 -0.42 -15.28 -2.58
CA ARG A 4 -1.14 -14.03 -2.34
C ARG A 4 -2.57 -14.16 -2.83
N TYR A 5 -3.51 -13.72 -2.02
CA TYR A 5 -4.93 -13.66 -2.35
C TYR A 5 -5.40 -12.20 -2.33
N PRO A 6 -6.48 -11.86 -3.07
CA PRO A 6 -7.10 -10.54 -3.00
C PRO A 6 -7.42 -10.15 -1.56
N ILE A 7 -7.17 -8.90 -1.21
CA ILE A 7 -7.47 -8.38 0.13
C ILE A 7 -8.99 -8.38 0.32
N THR A 8 -9.45 -9.26 1.22
CA THR A 8 -10.86 -9.37 1.60
C THR A 8 -11.19 -8.53 2.84
N ASP A 9 -10.18 -8.23 3.68
CA ASP A 9 -10.32 -7.40 4.87
C ASP A 9 -9.20 -6.35 4.94
N TYR A 10 -9.54 -5.12 4.54
CA TYR A 10 -8.62 -3.99 4.61
C TYR A 10 -8.33 -3.50 6.02
N ALA A 11 -9.17 -3.82 7.02
CA ALA A 11 -8.89 -3.46 8.40
C ALA A 11 -7.77 -4.34 8.96
N ALA A 12 -7.91 -5.66 8.83
CA ALA A 12 -6.88 -6.61 9.23
C ALA A 12 -5.55 -6.35 8.49
N GLU A 13 -5.61 -5.99 7.21
CA GLU A 13 -4.39 -5.68 6.46
C GLU A 13 -3.73 -4.38 6.94
N CYS A 14 -4.50 -3.34 7.29
CA CYS A 14 -3.92 -2.14 7.92
C CYS A 14 -3.23 -2.48 9.25
N GLU A 15 -3.84 -3.35 10.06
CA GLU A 15 -3.29 -3.75 11.37
C GLU A 15 -1.95 -4.49 11.23
N ARG A 16 -1.71 -5.21 10.13
CA ARG A 16 -0.39 -5.81 9.84
C ARG A 16 0.72 -4.80 9.66
N PHE A 17 0.38 -3.56 9.27
CA PHE A 17 1.31 -2.42 9.21
C PHE A 17 1.30 -1.60 10.50
N GLY A 18 0.60 -2.07 11.55
CA GLY A 18 0.50 -1.38 12.84
C GLY A 18 -0.30 -0.07 12.75
N LEU A 19 -1.35 -0.06 11.94
CA LEU A 19 -2.25 1.08 11.73
C LEU A 19 -3.70 0.62 11.79
N ALA A 20 -4.59 1.38 12.42
CA ALA A 20 -6.02 1.13 12.26
C ALA A 20 -6.51 1.54 10.87
N ARG A 21 -7.64 0.99 10.42
CA ARG A 21 -8.25 1.37 9.14
C ARG A 21 -8.62 2.86 9.14
N GLY A 22 -8.04 3.62 8.21
CA GLY A 22 -8.25 5.06 8.10
C GLY A 22 -7.39 5.89 9.07
N GLU A 23 -6.52 5.25 9.84
CA GLU A 23 -5.55 5.94 10.68
C GLU A 23 -4.55 6.70 9.80
N ARG A 24 -4.34 7.97 10.13
CA ARG A 24 -3.40 8.82 9.42
C ARG A 24 -1.99 8.44 9.82
N VAL A 25 -1.13 8.24 8.84
CA VAL A 25 0.27 7.91 9.09
C VAL A 25 1.05 9.21 9.37
N PRO A 26 1.65 9.38 10.56
CA PRO A 26 2.47 10.54 10.86
C PRO A 26 3.71 10.55 9.96
N ASN A 27 4.20 11.74 9.60
CA ASN A 27 5.32 11.88 8.66
C ASN A 27 6.55 11.06 9.05
N GLU A 28 6.84 10.95 10.36
CA GLU A 28 7.96 10.16 10.89
C GLU A 28 7.86 8.65 10.61
N ARG A 29 6.64 8.13 10.40
CA ARG A 29 6.38 6.71 10.07
C ARG A 29 6.11 6.47 8.60
N GLN A 30 6.00 7.52 7.77
CA GLN A 30 5.62 7.34 6.36
C GLN A 30 6.66 6.52 5.58
N ASP A 31 7.95 6.78 5.77
CA ASP A 31 9.01 6.03 5.09
C ASP A 31 9.05 4.56 5.54
N GLU A 32 8.91 4.29 6.84
CA GLU A 32 8.81 2.92 7.37
C GLU A 32 7.63 2.16 6.72
N ILE A 33 6.45 2.78 6.68
CA ILE A 33 5.26 2.17 6.12
C ILE A 33 5.39 1.99 4.60
N LEU A 34 6.01 2.94 3.90
CA LEU A 34 6.31 2.80 2.47
C LEU A 34 7.25 1.63 2.20
N ASP A 35 8.29 1.43 3.01
CA ASP A 35 9.20 0.29 2.87
C ASP A 35 8.49 -1.04 3.11
N LEU A 36 7.59 -1.10 4.10
CA LEU A 36 6.78 -2.29 4.35
C LEU A 36 5.84 -2.59 3.17
N ILE A 37 5.17 -1.57 2.64
CA ILE A 37 4.28 -1.72 1.47
C ILE A 37 5.10 -2.08 0.22
N ALA A 38 6.30 -1.53 0.04
CA ALA A 38 7.19 -1.87 -1.07
C ALA A 38 7.62 -3.35 -1.03
N LYS A 39 8.00 -3.84 0.16
CA LYS A 39 8.27 -5.27 0.38
C LYS A 39 7.05 -6.12 0.08
N ASP A 40 5.87 -5.63 0.46
CA ASP A 40 4.61 -6.33 0.19
C ASP A 40 4.33 -6.43 -1.31
N ALA A 41 4.53 -5.33 -2.04
CA ALA A 41 4.25 -5.16 -3.46
C ALA A 41 5.39 -5.62 -4.39
N ALA A 42 6.46 -6.22 -3.85
CA ALA A 42 7.60 -6.69 -4.63
C ALA A 42 7.19 -7.74 -5.69
N ASP A 43 6.11 -8.49 -5.48
CA ASP A 43 5.57 -9.42 -6.47
C ASP A 43 4.91 -8.71 -7.66
N ILE A 44 4.42 -7.48 -7.47
CA ILE A 44 3.78 -6.65 -8.51
C ILE A 44 4.86 -5.97 -9.37
N PHE A 45 5.90 -5.45 -8.72
CA PHE A 45 6.92 -4.61 -9.37
C PHE A 45 8.25 -5.34 -9.64
N GLY A 46 8.40 -6.59 -9.21
CA GLY A 46 9.57 -7.43 -9.45
C GLY A 46 10.55 -7.51 -8.28
N SER A 47 10.81 -6.38 -7.60
CA SER A 47 11.66 -6.32 -6.41
C SER A 47 11.16 -5.29 -5.39
N PRO A 48 11.58 -5.38 -4.11
CA PRO A 48 11.26 -4.35 -3.12
C PRO A 48 11.80 -2.97 -3.47
N GLU A 49 12.96 -2.90 -4.16
CA GLU A 49 13.59 -1.65 -4.57
C GLU A 49 12.78 -0.99 -5.71
N ASP A 50 12.44 -1.76 -6.75
CA ASP A 50 11.59 -1.28 -7.85
C ASP A 50 10.20 -0.87 -7.34
N ALA A 51 9.63 -1.66 -6.42
CA ALA A 51 8.37 -1.32 -5.77
C ALA A 51 8.50 0.02 -5.02
N ARG A 52 9.59 0.22 -4.27
CA ARG A 52 9.80 1.45 -3.50
C ARG A 52 9.87 2.69 -4.39
N GLU A 53 10.56 2.60 -5.52
CA GLU A 53 10.63 3.67 -6.52
C GLU A 53 9.28 3.91 -7.21
N ALA A 54 8.56 2.83 -7.56
CA ALA A 54 7.23 2.92 -8.14
C ALA A 54 6.25 3.61 -7.19
N LEU A 55 6.26 3.27 -5.89
CA LEU A 55 5.35 3.86 -4.90
C LEU A 55 5.59 5.35 -4.63
N GLU A 56 6.80 5.88 -4.85
CA GLU A 56 7.06 7.33 -4.76
C GLU A 56 6.39 8.11 -5.91
N THR A 57 6.25 7.49 -7.07
CA THR A 57 5.68 8.13 -8.26
C THR A 57 4.21 7.76 -8.49
N LEU A 58 3.74 6.68 -7.87
CA LEU A 58 2.38 6.19 -8.02
C LEU A 58 1.36 7.16 -7.43
N LEU A 59 0.37 7.51 -8.24
CA LEU A 59 -0.78 8.30 -7.82
C LEU A 59 -1.96 7.38 -7.51
N ILE A 60 -2.52 7.54 -6.32
CA ILE A 60 -3.73 6.84 -5.89
C ILE A 60 -4.89 7.79 -6.15
N TYR A 61 -5.66 7.51 -7.22
CA TYR A 61 -6.75 8.38 -7.69
C TYR A 61 -6.32 9.84 -7.94
N GLY A 62 -5.11 10.03 -8.49
CA GLY A 62 -4.54 11.35 -8.77
C GLY A 62 -3.86 12.02 -7.57
N VAL A 63 -3.79 11.36 -6.41
CA VAL A 63 -3.18 11.89 -5.19
C VAL A 63 -1.88 11.13 -4.88
N PRO A 64 -0.77 11.82 -4.55
CA PRO A 64 0.47 11.17 -4.13
C PRO A 64 0.27 10.24 -2.93
N MET A 65 0.95 9.09 -2.91
CA MET A 65 0.82 8.10 -1.84
C MET A 65 1.02 8.70 -0.45
N ARG A 66 2.09 9.49 -0.24
CA ARG A 66 2.35 10.16 1.05
C ARG A 66 1.19 11.04 1.51
N GLN A 67 0.54 11.75 0.59
CA GLN A 67 -0.64 12.56 0.89
C GLN A 67 -1.86 11.69 1.24
N VAL A 68 -2.05 10.54 0.59
CA VAL A 68 -3.10 9.58 0.96
C VAL A 68 -2.85 9.01 2.35
N MET A 69 -1.62 8.63 2.67
CA MET A 69 -1.22 8.14 4.00
C MET A 69 -1.53 9.16 5.10
N ALA A 70 -1.19 10.43 4.86
CA ALA A 70 -1.39 11.52 5.81
C ALA A 70 -2.87 11.90 6.03
N THR A 71 -3.73 11.71 5.03
CA THR A 71 -5.13 12.18 5.07
C THR A 71 -6.13 11.06 5.38
N SER A 72 -5.87 9.89 4.83
CA SER A 72 -6.84 8.79 4.69
C SER A 72 -6.30 7.43 5.16
N GLY A 73 -5.02 7.37 5.55
CA GLY A 73 -4.33 6.13 5.88
C GLY A 73 -4.01 5.26 4.67
N ILE A 74 -3.65 4.00 4.93
CA ILE A 74 -3.11 3.11 3.91
C ILE A 74 -4.13 2.23 3.20
N ALA A 75 -5.37 2.15 3.68
CA ALA A 75 -6.39 1.25 3.10
C ALA A 75 -6.61 1.48 1.59
N ARG A 76 -6.61 2.75 1.15
CA ARG A 76 -6.75 3.10 -0.28
C ARG A 76 -5.53 2.70 -1.10
N ILE A 77 -4.35 2.76 -0.51
CA ILE A 77 -3.10 2.32 -1.15
C ILE A 77 -3.14 0.81 -1.34
N LEU A 78 -3.46 0.07 -0.28
CA LEU A 78 -3.57 -1.38 -0.32
C LEU A 78 -4.60 -1.83 -1.35
N SER A 79 -5.76 -1.17 -1.41
CA SER A 79 -6.79 -1.45 -2.41
C SER A 79 -6.28 -1.24 -3.83
N ARG A 80 -5.55 -0.15 -4.06
CA ARG A 80 -4.96 0.11 -5.38
C ARG A 80 -3.91 -0.93 -5.78
N LEU A 81 -3.11 -1.39 -4.82
CA LEU A 81 -2.12 -2.44 -5.06
C LEU A 81 -2.79 -3.79 -5.34
N ASP A 82 -3.89 -4.10 -4.65
CA ASP A 82 -4.68 -5.30 -4.91
C ASP A 82 -5.26 -5.31 -6.33
N GLU A 83 -5.80 -4.16 -6.79
CA GLU A 83 -6.26 -3.99 -8.17
C GLU A 83 -5.14 -4.20 -9.20
N LEU A 84 -3.92 -3.73 -8.91
CA LEU A 84 -2.76 -3.93 -9.79
C LEU A 84 -2.31 -5.40 -9.81
N ARG A 85 -2.39 -6.09 -8.66
CA ARG A 85 -1.96 -7.48 -8.48
C ARG A 85 -2.90 -8.47 -9.16
N PHE A 86 -4.22 -8.29 -9.02
CA PHE A 86 -5.23 -9.26 -9.48
C PHE A 86 -6.10 -8.76 -10.63
N GLY A 87 -5.88 -7.53 -11.08
CA GLY A 87 -6.73 -6.86 -12.06
C GLY A 87 -7.98 -6.24 -11.42
N TRP A 88 -8.65 -5.38 -12.20
CA TRP A 88 -9.87 -4.70 -11.75
C TRP A 88 -11.02 -5.69 -11.64
N ARG A 89 -11.54 -5.90 -10.44
CA ARG A 89 -12.85 -6.53 -10.21
C ARG A 89 -13.90 -5.44 -10.07
N GLY A 90 -14.37 -4.96 -11.23
CA GLY A 90 -15.60 -4.17 -11.31
C GLY A 90 -16.82 -5.00 -10.97
#